data_AF-A0A820Q883-F1
#
_entry.id   AF-A0A820Q883-F1
#
_cell.length_a   1.000
_cell.length_b   1.000
_cell.length_c   1.000
_cell.angle_alpha   90.00
_cell.angle_beta   90.00
_cell.angle_gamma   90.00
#
_symmetry.space_group_name_H-M   'P 1'
#
loop_
_entity.id
_entity.type
_entity.pdbx_description
1 polymer ?
#
loop_
_entity_poly.entity_id
_entity_poly.type
_entity_poly.pdbx_seq_one_letter_code
_entity_poly.pdbx_strand_id
1 'polypeptide(L)'
;DPGQLEEEFTRYLFALQIKRDLALGTLLCSDNTASLLASYIVQAEIGDYLETYNNNPSYLNQRKYFPHQTPEHEIRIMNFHKNHLGQHPADADLNLLDTARKVELYGIKMHTATD
;
A
#
# COMPACT_ATOMS: atom_id res chain seq x y z
N ASP A 1 -20.46 18.49 4.88
CA ASP A 1 -20.72 18.86 3.48
C ASP A 1 -20.95 17.57 2.70
N PRO A 2 -22.10 17.36 2.05
CA PRO A 2 -22.40 16.12 1.33
C PRO A 2 -21.35 15.77 0.27
N GLY A 3 -20.72 16.76 -0.39
CA GLY A 3 -19.67 16.49 -1.37
C GLY A 3 -18.41 15.86 -0.76
N GLN A 4 -18.03 16.26 0.45
CA GLN A 4 -16.89 15.68 1.16
C GLN A 4 -17.13 14.21 1.52
N LEU A 5 -18.36 13.86 1.92
CA LEU A 5 -18.72 12.48 2.25
C LEU A 5 -18.70 11.57 1.00
N GLU A 6 -19.15 12.07 -0.15
CA GLU A 6 -19.10 11.33 -1.42
C GLU A 6 -17.65 11.10 -1.88
N GLU A 7 -16.78 12.10 -1.74
CA GLU A 7 -15.36 11.98 -2.04
C GLU A 7 -14.65 10.98 -1.13
N GLU A 8 -14.94 11.01 0.18
CA GLU A 8 -14.40 10.06 1.16
C GLU A 8 -14.84 8.62 0.86
N PHE A 9 -16.13 8.43 0.56
CA PHE A 9 -16.65 7.11 0.20
C PHE A 9 -16.03 6.58 -1.09
N THR A 10 -15.91 7.43 -2.11
CA THR A 10 -15.27 7.07 -3.37
C THR A 10 -13.81 6.69 -3.16
N ARG A 11 -13.06 7.50 -2.38
CA ARG A 11 -11.65 7.22 -2.03
C ARG A 11 -11.51 5.88 -1.31
N TYR A 12 -12.40 5.60 -0.37
CA TYR A 12 -12.43 4.34 0.35
C TYR A 12 -12.63 3.13 -0.59
N LEU A 13 -13.59 3.22 -1.53
CA LEU A 13 -13.82 2.15 -2.50
C LEU A 13 -12.61 1.89 -3.41
N PHE A 14 -11.94 2.95 -3.88
CA PHE A 14 -10.70 2.80 -4.64
C PHE A 14 -9.58 2.18 -3.80
N ALA A 15 -9.43 2.59 -2.54
CA ALA A 15 -8.42 2.02 -1.65
C ALA A 15 -8.67 0.52 -1.42
N LEU A 16 -9.93 0.11 -1.26
CA LEU A 16 -10.32 -1.30 -1.18
C LEU A 16 -9.97 -2.08 -2.46
N GLN A 17 -10.20 -1.49 -3.64
CA GLN A 17 -9.86 -2.13 -4.90
C GLN A 17 -8.34 -2.34 -5.03
N ILE A 18 -7.53 -1.33 -4.72
CA ILE A 18 -6.07 -1.44 -4.71
C ILE A 18 -5.59 -2.49 -3.71
N LYS A 19 -6.15 -2.52 -2.48
CA LYS A 19 -5.84 -3.54 -1.47
C LYS A 19 -6.11 -4.95 -2.01
N ARG A 20 -7.25 -5.14 -2.69
CA ARG A 20 -7.62 -6.41 -3.30
C ARG A 20 -6.66 -6.80 -4.43
N ASP A 21 -6.34 -5.87 -5.32
CA ASP A 21 -5.49 -6.14 -6.47
C ASP A 21 -4.04 -6.42 -6.08
N LEU A 22 -3.53 -5.74 -5.05
CA LEU A 22 -2.24 -6.02 -4.45
C LEU A 22 -2.22 -7.44 -3.84
N ALA A 23 -3.24 -7.80 -3.05
CA ALA A 23 -3.32 -9.11 -2.40
C ALA A 23 -3.45 -10.27 -3.40
N LEU A 24 -4.15 -10.06 -4.52
CA LEU A 24 -4.31 -11.05 -5.59
C LEU A 24 -3.12 -11.07 -6.57
N GLY A 25 -2.23 -10.08 -6.53
CA GLY A 25 -1.12 -9.93 -7.47
C GLY A 25 -1.55 -9.50 -8.87
N THR A 26 -2.75 -8.96 -9.02
CA THR A 26 -3.23 -8.38 -10.28
C THR A 26 -2.66 -6.99 -10.51
N LEU A 27 -2.26 -6.28 -9.44
CA LEU A 27 -1.51 -5.03 -9.53
C LEU A 27 -0.03 -5.30 -9.85
N LEU A 28 0.35 -5.15 -11.12
CA LEU A 28 1.72 -5.37 -11.57
C LEU A 28 2.67 -4.27 -11.07
N CYS A 29 3.54 -4.60 -10.11
CA CYS A 29 4.54 -3.69 -9.59
C CYS A 29 5.78 -4.45 -9.10
N SER A 30 6.86 -3.72 -8.81
CA SER A 30 8.05 -4.31 -8.18
C SER A 30 7.80 -4.62 -6.71
N ASP A 31 8.53 -5.60 -6.14
CA ASP A 31 8.43 -5.95 -4.72
C ASP A 31 8.65 -4.75 -3.79
N ASN A 32 9.52 -3.80 -4.18
CA ASN A 32 9.73 -2.58 -3.42
C ASN A 32 8.45 -1.73 -3.35
N THR A 33 7.76 -1.62 -4.48
CA THR A 33 6.51 -0.86 -4.57
C THR A 33 5.37 -1.58 -3.87
N ALA A 34 5.28 -2.91 -4.00
CA ALA A 34 4.32 -3.72 -3.26
C ALA A 34 4.49 -3.54 -1.74
N SER A 35 5.74 -3.57 -1.24
CA SER A 35 6.03 -3.30 0.17
C SER A 35 5.70 -1.87 0.59
N LEU A 36 5.91 -0.87 -0.28
CA LEU A 36 5.52 0.51 0.00
C LEU A 36 4.00 0.66 0.09
N LEU A 37 3.25 0.11 -0.87
CA LEU A 37 1.78 0.12 -0.85
C LEU A 37 1.26 -0.58 0.42
N ALA A 38 1.81 -1.75 0.76
CA ALA A 38 1.48 -2.45 1.99
C ALA A 38 1.76 -1.62 3.25
N SER A 39 2.81 -0.81 3.27
CA SER A 39 3.10 0.06 4.42
C SER A 39 2.06 1.17 4.64
N TYR A 40 1.45 1.69 3.57
CA TYR A 40 0.33 2.63 3.71
C TYR A 40 -0.94 1.95 4.21
N ILE A 41 -1.20 0.70 3.78
CA ILE A 41 -2.31 -0.10 4.30
C ILE A 41 -2.15 -0.32 5.80
N VAL A 42 -0.95 -0.68 6.24
CA VAL A 42 -0.61 -0.85 7.65
C VAL A 42 -0.84 0.46 8.42
N GLN A 43 -0.26 1.58 7.97
CA GLN A 43 -0.42 2.89 8.63
C GLN A 43 -1.91 3.27 8.77
N ALA A 44 -2.72 3.03 7.74
CA ALA A 44 -4.15 3.33 7.78
C ALA A 44 -4.94 2.45 8.77
N GLU A 45 -4.50 1.21 9.00
CA GLU A 45 -5.20 0.24 9.84
C GLU A 45 -4.78 0.26 11.31
N ILE A 46 -3.48 0.42 11.59
CA ILE A 46 -2.93 0.33 12.95
C ILE A 46 -2.39 1.66 13.48
N GLY A 47 -2.33 2.70 12.64
CA GLY A 47 -1.75 4.00 12.99
C GLY A 47 -0.23 3.98 13.01
N ASP A 48 0.36 4.93 13.72
CA ASP A 48 1.81 5.15 13.77
C ASP A 48 2.60 3.93 14.27
N TYR A 49 3.81 3.77 13.72
CA TYR A 49 4.80 2.85 14.25
C TYR A 49 5.16 3.21 15.70
N LEU A 50 4.98 2.26 16.62
CA LEU A 50 5.39 2.38 18.02
C LEU A 50 6.51 1.38 18.32
N GLU A 51 7.70 1.85 18.67
CA GLU A 51 8.88 1.00 18.97
C GLU A 51 8.56 -0.12 19.99
N THR A 52 7.70 0.16 20.97
CA THR A 52 7.27 -0.79 22.00
C THR A 52 6.47 -1.97 21.46
N TYR A 53 5.74 -1.80 20.35
CA TYR A 53 4.82 -2.79 19.80
C TYR A 53 5.23 -3.31 18.42
N ASN A 54 6.00 -2.52 17.66
CA ASN A 54 6.31 -2.77 16.26
C ASN A 54 7.79 -3.03 16.00
N ASN A 55 8.65 -3.16 17.02
CA ASN A 55 10.08 -3.46 16.86
C ASN A 55 10.38 -4.80 16.16
N ASN A 56 9.39 -5.68 16.04
CA ASN A 56 9.46 -6.93 15.31
C ASN A 56 8.45 -6.91 14.16
N PRO A 57 8.81 -7.34 12.92
CA PRO A 57 7.87 -7.46 11.81
C PRO A 57 6.67 -8.38 12.06
N SER A 58 6.65 -9.15 13.14
CA SER A 58 5.59 -10.12 13.47
C SER A 58 4.17 -9.55 13.52
N TYR A 59 3.99 -8.24 13.75
CA TYR A 59 2.66 -7.60 13.65
C TYR A 59 2.10 -7.64 12.22
N LEU A 60 2.96 -7.79 11.21
CA LEU A 60 2.59 -7.94 9.81
C LEU A 60 2.14 -9.37 9.46
N ASN A 61 2.40 -10.36 10.32
CA ASN A 61 2.08 -11.76 10.07
C ASN A 61 0.57 -12.06 10.12
N GLN A 62 -0.22 -11.11 10.64
CA GLN A 62 -1.67 -11.26 10.74
C GLN A 62 -2.35 -11.27 9.36
N ARG A 63 -1.69 -10.74 8.32
CA ARG A 63 -2.23 -10.60 6.97
C ARG A 63 -1.18 -10.85 5.90
N LYS A 64 -1.64 -11.29 4.73
CA LYS A 64 -0.83 -11.33 3.52
C LYS A 64 -1.22 -10.15 2.65
N TYR A 65 -0.29 -9.22 2.44
CA TYR A 65 -0.54 -7.99 1.70
C TYR A 65 -0.39 -8.19 0.19
N PHE A 66 0.43 -9.15 -0.24
CA PHE A 66 0.62 -9.53 -1.64
C PHE A 66 1.07 -11.00 -1.76
N PRO A 67 0.98 -11.62 -2.96
CA PRO A 67 1.40 -12.99 -3.17
C PRO A 67 2.88 -13.21 -2.84
N HIS A 68 3.22 -14.39 -2.35
CA HIS A 68 4.61 -14.77 -2.04
C HIS A 68 5.33 -13.85 -1.04
N GLN A 69 4.60 -13.14 -0.17
CA GLN A 69 5.20 -12.34 0.92
C GLN A 69 6.17 -13.18 1.78
N THR A 70 7.42 -12.70 1.86
CA THR A 70 8.54 -13.32 2.58
C THR A 70 8.94 -12.48 3.80
N PRO A 71 9.79 -12.99 4.73
CA PRO A 71 10.29 -12.20 5.85
C PRO A 71 11.04 -10.93 5.44
N GLU A 72 11.77 -10.94 4.32
CA GLU A 72 12.45 -9.75 3.78
C GLU A 72 11.47 -8.66 3.38
N HIS A 73 10.31 -9.06 2.84
CA HIS A 73 9.22 -8.14 2.53
C HIS A 73 8.62 -7.52 3.80
N GLU A 74 8.43 -8.32 4.85
CA GLU A 74 7.90 -7.84 6.13
C GLU A 74 8.84 -6.82 6.78
N ILE A 75 10.15 -7.08 6.76
CA ILE A 75 11.16 -6.11 7.21
C ILE A 75 11.08 -4.82 6.38
N ARG A 76 10.92 -4.93 5.07
CA ARG A 76 10.80 -3.77 4.18
C ARG A 76 9.53 -2.95 4.46
N ILE A 77 8.39 -3.62 4.61
CA ILE A 77 7.12 -2.97 4.98
C ILE A 77 7.27 -2.24 6.31
N MET A 78 7.86 -2.89 7.32
CA MET A 78 8.11 -2.27 8.62
C MET A 78 9.01 -1.04 8.50
N ASN A 79 10.07 -1.09 7.68
CA ASN A 79 10.95 0.06 7.48
C ASN A 79 10.25 1.23 6.80
N PHE A 80 9.36 0.97 5.84
CA PHE A 80 8.54 2.04 5.27
C PHE A 80 7.53 2.59 6.29
N HIS A 81 6.87 1.71 7.06
CA HIS A 81 5.92 2.10 8.09
C HIS A 81 6.54 3.04 9.14
N LYS A 82 7.80 2.80 9.55
CA LYS A 82 8.55 3.71 10.43
C LYS A 82 8.65 5.15 9.91
N ASN A 83 8.63 5.34 8.58
CA ASN A 83 8.77 6.65 7.95
C ASN A 83 7.43 7.40 7.81
N HIS A 84 6.32 6.78 8.18
CA HIS A 84 4.97 7.35 8.06
C HIS A 84 4.48 8.00 9.37
N LEU A 85 5.37 8.25 10.32
CA LEU A 85 5.03 8.80 11.63
C LEU A 85 4.25 10.12 11.52
N GLY A 86 3.10 10.19 12.19
CA GLY A 86 2.20 11.34 12.20
C GLY A 86 1.25 11.39 11.01
N GLN A 87 1.31 10.43 10.10
CA GLN A 87 0.41 10.34 8.96
C GLN A 87 -0.97 9.83 9.41
N HIS A 88 -2.03 10.59 9.17
CA HIS A 88 -3.39 10.14 9.48
C HIS A 88 -3.87 9.07 8.49
N PRO A 89 -4.84 8.21 8.89
CA PRO A 89 -5.34 7.16 8.01
C PRO A 89 -5.83 7.66 6.64
N ALA A 90 -6.47 8.82 6.59
CA ALA A 90 -6.93 9.43 5.34
C ALA A 90 -5.76 9.82 4.42
N ASP A 91 -4.65 10.31 4.98
CA ASP A 91 -3.45 10.64 4.23
C ASP A 91 -2.70 9.39 3.76
N ALA A 92 -2.76 8.30 4.55
CA ALA A 92 -2.22 7.00 4.17
C ALA A 92 -2.99 6.39 3.01
N ASP A 93 -4.32 6.40 3.05
CA ASP A 93 -5.15 5.97 1.92
C ASP A 93 -4.93 6.86 0.69
N LEU A 94 -4.75 8.17 0.84
CA LEU A 94 -4.43 9.05 -0.29
C LEU A 94 -3.08 8.70 -0.93
N ASN A 95 -2.03 8.52 -0.12
CA ASN A 95 -0.71 8.13 -0.61
C ASN A 95 -0.69 6.72 -1.24
N LEU A 96 -1.50 5.79 -0.72
CA LEU A 96 -1.75 4.49 -1.36
C LEU A 96 -2.29 4.67 -2.77
N LEU A 97 -3.35 5.46 -2.94
CA LEU A 97 -3.99 5.72 -4.23
C LEU A 97 -3.05 6.43 -5.21
N ASP A 98 -2.33 7.45 -4.76
CA ASP A 98 -1.38 8.17 -5.60
C ASP A 98 -0.21 7.30 -6.05
N THR A 99 0.27 6.40 -5.18
CA THR A 99 1.32 5.45 -5.53
C THR A 99 0.80 4.39 -6.51
N ALA A 100 -0.39 3.84 -6.26
CA ALA A 100 -1.01 2.85 -7.15
C ALA A 100 -1.32 3.42 -8.54
N ARG A 101 -1.84 4.65 -8.61
CA ARG A 101 -2.04 5.37 -9.88
C ARG A 101 -0.74 5.55 -10.64
N LYS A 102 0.36 5.88 -9.93
CA LYS A 102 1.68 5.97 -10.57
C LYS A 102 2.11 4.62 -11.10
N VAL A 103 1.91 3.51 -10.37
CA VAL A 103 2.23 2.14 -10.81
C VAL A 103 1.47 1.76 -12.08
N GLU A 104 0.15 1.98 -12.12
CA GLU A 104 -0.67 1.69 -13.31
C GLU A 104 -0.19 2.48 -14.54
N LEU A 105 0.32 3.71 -14.32
CA LEU A 105 0.90 4.55 -15.37
C LEU A 105 2.39 4.24 -15.62
N TYR A 106 3.11 3.65 -14.66
CA TYR A 106 4.48 3.12 -14.73
C TYR A 106 4.45 1.65 -15.17
N GLY A 107 3.70 1.36 -16.23
CA GLY A 107 3.43 -0.01 -16.63
C GLY A 107 2.86 -0.17 -18.03
N ILE A 108 2.79 0.91 -18.83
CA ILE A 108 2.57 0.77 -20.27
C ILE A 108 3.71 -0.09 -20.81
N LYS A 109 3.42 -1.36 -21.06
CA LYS A 109 4.32 -2.27 -21.77
C LYS A 109 4.73 -1.58 -23.07
N MET A 110 6.03 -1.33 -23.23
CA MET A 110 6.57 -1.06 -24.55
C MET A 110 6.32 -2.29 -25.43
N HIS A 111 5.50 -2.14 -26.45
CA HIS A 111 5.50 -3.07 -27.56
C HIS A 111 6.77 -2.80 -28.37
N THR A 112 7.63 -3.80 -28.56
CA THR A 112 8.63 -3.75 -29.63
C THR A 112 7.88 -3.72 -30.96
N ALA A 113 7.87 -2.56 -31.62
CA ALA A 113 7.49 -2.46 -33.02
C ALA A 113 8.66 -2.96 -33.86
N THR A 114 8.41 -3.94 -34.74
CA THR A 114 9.33 -4.29 -35.82
C THR A 114 8.96 -3.43 -37.02
N ASP A 115 9.93 -2.67 -37.53
CA ASP A 115 9.85 -1.99 -38.84
C ASP A 115 9.90 -3.01 -39.98
#